data_AF-Q3MNK3-F1
#
_entry.id   AF-Q3MNK3-F1
#
_cell.length_a   1.000
_cell.length_b   1.000
_cell.length_c   1.000
_cell.angle_alpha   90.00
_cell.angle_beta   90.00
_cell.angle_gamma   90.00
#
_symmetry.space_group_name_H-M   'P 1'
#
loop_
_entity.id
_entity.type
_entity.pdbx_description
1 polymer ?
#
loop_
_entity_poly.entity_id
_entity_poly.type
_entity_poly.pdbx_seq_one_letter_code
_entity_poly.pdbx_strand_id
1 'polypeptide(L)' 'MSNLMNEEGPTWVKPCQSCGREVARWRGQGDVSCECGAWYNAGGQRLRDDWMGNAAWRDDEVDDLEGFERQQIAREGGR' A
#
# COMPACT_ATOMS: atom_id res chain seq x y z
N MET A 1 26.96 -4.33 -26.30
CA MET A 1 26.39 -3.29 -25.41
C MET A 1 24.89 -3.27 -25.66
N SER A 2 24.12 -3.97 -24.83
CA SER A 2 22.66 -3.97 -24.93
C SER A 2 22.12 -2.63 -24.44
N ASN A 3 21.26 -1.99 -25.24
CA ASN A 3 20.53 -0.77 -24.87
C ASN A 3 19.62 -1.07 -23.67
N LEU A 4 20.07 -0.69 -22.47
CA LEU A 4 19.29 -0.64 -21.23
C LEU A 4 18.72 0.77 -21.05
N MET A 5 17.80 1.16 -21.92
CA MET A 5 17.01 2.37 -21.71
C MET A 5 15.57 2.07 -22.15
N ASN A 6 14.64 2.26 -21.22
CA ASN A 6 13.19 2.39 -21.38
C ASN A 6 12.31 1.12 -21.22
N GLU A 7 12.15 0.65 -19.98
CA GLU A 7 10.83 0.23 -19.52
C GLU A 7 9.93 1.49 -19.42
N GLU A 8 9.42 1.97 -20.55
CA GLU A 8 8.72 3.26 -20.68
C GLU A 8 7.31 3.29 -20.05
N GLY A 9 6.91 2.22 -19.36
CA GLY A 9 5.58 2.03 -18.83
C GLY A 9 5.52 1.83 -17.31
N PRO A 10 4.33 2.02 -16.71
CA PRO A 10 4.09 1.65 -15.32
C PRO A 10 4.34 0.16 -15.10
N THR A 11 4.89 -0.21 -13.94
CA THR A 11 5.07 -1.61 -13.50
C THR A 11 3.72 -2.34 -13.44
N TRP A 12 2.67 -1.64 -13.01
CA TRP A 12 1.31 -2.13 -13.10
C TRP A 12 0.31 -0.98 -13.21
N VAL A 13 -0.83 -1.27 -13.83
CA VAL A 13 -1.99 -0.39 -13.95
C VAL A 13 -3.24 -1.21 -13.64
N LYS A 14 -4.15 -0.67 -12.84
CA LYS A 14 -5.43 -1.33 -12.54
C LYS A 14 -6.50 -0.34 -12.09
N PRO A 15 -7.80 -0.69 -12.20
CA PRO A 15 -8.85 0.08 -11.57
C PRO A 15 -8.73 0.04 -10.03
N CYS A 16 -8.97 1.17 -9.39
CA CYS A 16 -9.09 1.28 -7.96
C CYS A 16 -10.26 0.42 -7.47
N GLN A 17 -9.99 -0.48 -6.54
CA GLN A 17 -10.97 -1.36 -5.89
C GLN A 17 -11.96 -0.61 -4.99
N SER A 18 -11.78 0.69 -4.75
CA SER A 18 -12.72 1.55 -4.01
C SER A 18 -13.60 2.41 -4.94
N CYS A 19 -12.99 3.15 -5.88
CA CYS A 19 -13.73 4.12 -6.71
C CYS A 19 -13.71 3.85 -8.23
N GLY A 20 -13.02 2.81 -8.70
CA GLY A 20 -12.92 2.44 -10.12
C GLY A 20 -11.97 3.27 -10.98
N ARG A 21 -11.41 4.39 -10.49
CA ARG A 21 -10.41 5.19 -11.23
C ARG A 21 -9.12 4.40 -11.47
N GLU A 22 -8.43 4.70 -12.56
CA GLU A 22 -7.13 4.08 -12.84
C GLU A 22 -6.09 4.48 -11.79
N VAL A 23 -5.28 3.51 -11.37
CA VAL A 23 -4.08 3.70 -10.55
C VAL A 23 -2.91 3.04 -11.26
N ALA A 24 -1.82 3.78 -11.42
CA ALA A 24 -0.59 3.30 -12.02
C ALA A 24 0.57 3.46 -11.04
N ARG A 25 1.44 2.45 -10.98
CA ARG A 25 2.69 2.52 -10.21
C ARG A 25 3.88 2.29 -11.13
N TRP A 26 4.88 3.14 -11.00
CA TRP A 26 6.09 3.13 -11.82
C TRP A 26 7.27 2.49 -11.08
N ARG A 27 8.25 2.00 -11.84
CA ARG A 27 9.49 1.45 -11.26
C ARG A 27 10.15 2.51 -10.38
N GLY A 28 10.53 2.13 -9.16
CA GLY A 28 11.17 3.02 -8.18
C GLY A 28 10.18 3.71 -7.22
N GLN A 29 8.88 3.67 -7.47
CA GLN A 29 7.88 4.14 -6.50
C GLN A 29 7.69 3.11 -5.38
N GLY A 30 7.44 3.57 -4.17
CA GLY A 30 6.92 2.73 -3.09
C GLY A 30 5.43 2.46 -3.26
N ASP A 31 4.71 2.52 -2.15
CA ASP A 31 3.26 2.48 -2.15
C ASP A 31 2.68 3.71 -2.85
N VAL A 32 1.55 3.54 -3.53
CA VAL A 32 0.86 4.61 -4.26
C VAL A 32 -0.59 4.73 -3.80
N SER A 33 -1.15 5.93 -3.87
CA SER A 33 -2.56 6.18 -3.54
C SER A 33 -3.38 6.58 -4.75
N CYS A 34 -4.63 6.14 -4.76
CA CYS A 34 -5.68 6.70 -5.59
C CYS A 34 -6.18 8.01 -4.95
N GLU A 35 -6.69 8.93 -5.77
CA GLU A 35 -7.29 10.18 -5.33
C GLU A 35 -8.49 10.00 -4.36
N CYS A 36 -9.13 8.83 -4.34
CA CYS A 36 -10.17 8.51 -3.35
C CYS A 36 -9.62 8.16 -1.95
N GLY A 37 -8.30 8.17 -1.76
CA GLY A 37 -7.63 7.79 -0.51
C GLY A 37 -7.22 6.31 -0.46
N ALA A 38 -7.44 5.53 -1.51
CA ALA A 38 -7.06 4.12 -1.54
C ALA A 38 -5.58 3.91 -1.85
N TRP A 39 -4.82 3.38 -0.89
CA TRP A 39 -3.44 2.94 -0.99
C TRP A 39 -3.25 1.51 -1.55
N TYR A 40 -2.18 1.35 -2.32
CA TYR A 40 -1.72 0.10 -2.89
C TYR A 40 -0.23 -0.07 -2.65
N ASN A 41 0.19 -1.27 -2.24
CA ASN A 41 1.61 -1.55 -2.08
C ASN A 41 2.33 -1.66 -3.43
N ALA A 42 3.66 -1.75 -3.40
CA ALA A 42 4.48 -1.91 -4.61
C ALA A 42 4.07 -3.11 -5.49
N GLY A 43 3.53 -4.18 -4.89
CA GLY A 43 2.98 -5.37 -5.57
C GLY A 43 1.56 -5.19 -6.12
N GLY A 44 0.95 -4.02 -5.95
CA GLY A 44 -0.40 -3.73 -6.40
C GLY A 44 -1.49 -4.34 -5.52
N GLN A 45 -1.22 -4.73 -4.28
CA GLN A 45 -2.26 -5.17 -3.35
C GLN A 45 -2.91 -3.97 -2.68
N ARG A 46 -4.24 -3.99 -2.52
CA ARG A 46 -4.97 -2.94 -1.77
C ARG A 46 -4.62 -3.05 -0.29
N LEU A 47 -4.13 -1.95 0.29
CA LEU A 47 -3.98 -1.84 1.74
C LEU A 47 -5.35 -1.63 2.40
N ARG A 48 -5.53 -2.11 3.62
CA ARG A 48 -6.72 -1.79 4.42
C ARG A 48 -6.87 -0.28 4.59
N ASP A 49 -8.07 0.22 4.77
CA ASP A 49 -8.31 1.66 4.95
C ASP A 49 -7.63 2.21 6.23
N ASP A 50 -7.49 1.36 7.24
CA ASP A 50 -6.90 1.66 8.54
C ASP A 50 -5.43 1.26 8.67
N TRP A 51 -4.74 0.95 7.57
CA TRP A 51 -3.38 0.37 7.62
C TRP A 51 -2.37 1.21 8.41
N MET A 52 -2.51 2.55 8.40
CA MET A 52 -1.63 3.47 9.14
C MET A 52 -1.75 3.35 10.67
N GLY A 53 -2.77 2.66 11.17
CA GLY A 53 -2.90 2.30 12.58
C GLY A 53 -2.02 1.13 12.99
N ASN A 54 -1.51 0.33 12.04
CA ASN A 54 -0.55 -0.74 12.33
C ASN A 54 0.83 -0.13 12.62
N ALA A 55 1.33 -0.25 13.86
CA ALA A 55 2.59 0.39 14.26
C ALA A 55 3.81 -0.05 13.43
N ALA A 56 3.78 -1.27 12.87
CA ALA A 56 4.85 -1.83 12.04
C ALA A 56 5.22 -0.96 10.82
N TRP A 57 4.32 -0.06 10.37
CA TRP A 57 4.67 0.82 9.25
C TRP A 57 5.73 1.88 9.58
N ARG A 58 5.88 2.24 10.87
CA ARG A 58 6.78 3.32 11.33
C ARG A 58 7.80 2.88 12.38
N ASP A 59 7.61 1.70 12.95
CA ASP A 59 8.43 1.13 14.03
C ASP A 59 8.99 -0.19 13.51
N ASP A 60 10.29 -0.20 13.21
CA ASP A 60 11.00 -1.35 12.66
C ASP A 60 11.25 -2.46 13.69
N GLU A 61 10.98 -2.20 14.97
CA GLU A 61 11.00 -3.21 16.03
C GLU A 61 9.66 -3.95 16.17
N VAL A 62 8.60 -3.49 15.49
CA VAL A 62 7.27 -4.11 15.53
C VAL A 62 6.99 -4.86 14.24
N ASP A 63 6.67 -6.14 14.35
CA ASP A 63 6.31 -6.95 13.19
C ASP A 63 4.88 -6.67 12.69
N ASP A 64 4.63 -6.98 11.41
CA ASP A 64 3.35 -6.73 10.75
C ASP A 64 2.15 -7.36 11.47
N LEU A 65 2.33 -8.55 12.04
CA LEU A 65 1.29 -9.30 12.74
C LEU A 65 1.03 -8.68 14.12
N GLU A 66 2.08 -8.45 14.90
CA GLU A 66 1.99 -7.81 16.21
C GLU A 66 1.34 -6.43 16.11
N GLY A 67 1.78 -5.60 15.17
CA GLY A 67 1.21 -4.28 14.99
C GLY A 67 -0.25 -4.32 14.52
N PHE A 68 -0.64 -5.34 13.75
CA PHE A 68 -2.04 -5.59 13.41
C PHE A 68 -2.87 -6.02 14.62
N GLU A 69 -2.38 -6.97 15.42
CA GLU A 69 -3.06 -7.46 16.61
C GLU A 69 -3.27 -6.35 17.64
N ARG A 70 -2.23 -5.55 17.92
CA ARG A 70 -2.32 -4.35 18.78
C ARG A 70 -3.41 -3.39 18.29
N GLN A 71 -3.49 -3.16 16.98
CA GLN A 71 -4.53 -2.32 16.38
C GLN A 71 -5.94 -2.91 16.59
N GLN A 72 -6.13 -4.23 16.43
CA GLN A 72 -7.45 -4.85 16.61
C GLN A 72 -7.88 -4.86 18.08
N ILE A 73 -6.97 -5.15 19.01
CA ILE A 73 -7.24 -5.07 20.46
C ILE A 73 -7.69 -3.66 20.84
N ALA A 74 -7.01 -2.62 20.36
CA ALA A 74 -7.39 -1.23 20.63
C ALA A 74 -8.78 -0.88 20.08
N ARG A 75 -9.14 -1.40 18.90
CA ARG A 75 -10.45 -1.21 18.28
C ARG A 75 -11.57 -1.92 19.05
N GLU A 76 -11.31 -3.12 19.55
CA GLU A 76 -12.29 -3.91 20.32
C GLU A 76 -12.49 -3.38 21.74
N GLY A 77 -11.41 -2.91 22.39
CA GLY A 77 -11.43 -2.31 23.73
C GLY A 77 -11.97 -0.88 23.78
N GLY A 78 -12.12 -0.22 22.63
CA GLY A 78 -12.73 1.11 22.50
C GLY A 78 -14.26 1.11 22.33
N ARG A 79 -14.94 0.00 22.70
CA ARG A 79 -16.39 -0.09 22.81
C ARG A 79 -16.89 0.29 24.20
#